data_AF-A0A2Z2J4E2-F1
#
_entry.id   AF-A0A2Z2J4E2-F1
#
_cell.length_a   1.000
_cell.length_b   1.000
_cell.length_c   1.000
_cell.angle_alpha   90.00
_cell.angle_beta   90.00
_cell.angle_gamma   90.00
#
_symmetry.space_group_name_H-M   'P 1'
#
loop_
_entity.id
_entity.type
_entity.pdbx_description
1 polymer ?
#
loop_
_entity_poly.entity_id
_entity_poly.type
_entity_poly.pdbx_seq_one_letter_code
_entity_poly.pdbx_strand_id
1 'polypeptide(L)'
;MNISRRILPVTAALALTMGGLVPAQAQVQLPPQAQELSSQLPAGSSQIELPAQAYDLAKQFNIQLPPFIKQPAPEVAHQLVGATNAHLRKQGHVEDGNARNIAQEWADQGAAGTLTFHGNAGDGRTHLNEGSGNVYRLSIQEAQDRLNWLNRDVPVTPGPSKHFGVATSFDGTNVYVAEYFFN
;
A
#
# COMPACT_ATOMS: atom_id res chain seq x y z
N MET A 1 47.37 -25.02 24.14
CA MET A 1 46.04 -24.69 23.57
C MET A 1 46.20 -23.45 22.71
N ASN A 2 46.23 -23.64 21.39
CA ASN A 2 46.40 -22.59 20.38
C ASN A 2 45.19 -22.66 19.45
N ILE A 3 44.46 -21.57 19.29
CA ILE A 3 43.43 -21.47 18.25
C ILE A 3 43.64 -20.14 17.50
N SER A 4 44.39 -20.26 16.40
CA SER A 4 44.59 -19.20 15.41
C SER A 4 43.31 -18.98 14.61
N ARG A 5 42.88 -17.72 14.48
CA ARG A 5 41.83 -17.30 13.54
C ARG A 5 42.36 -17.42 12.11
N ARG A 6 41.61 -18.11 11.23
CA ARG A 6 41.81 -18.06 9.77
C ARG A 6 40.58 -17.43 9.13
N ILE A 7 40.77 -16.27 8.50
CA ILE A 7 39.83 -15.60 7.62
C ILE A 7 40.04 -16.23 6.23
N LEU A 8 38.98 -16.77 5.62
CA LEU A 8 39.00 -17.27 4.26
C LEU A 8 38.28 -16.25 3.35
N PRO A 9 38.93 -15.71 2.30
CA PRO A 9 38.24 -14.97 1.26
C PRO A 9 37.59 -15.98 0.29
N VAL A 10 36.27 -15.85 0.06
CA VAL A 10 35.57 -16.62 -0.97
C VAL A 10 35.68 -15.85 -2.28
N THR A 11 36.58 -16.29 -3.15
CA THR A 11 36.71 -15.83 -4.53
C THR A 11 35.61 -16.53 -5.36
N ALA A 12 34.62 -15.78 -5.84
CA ALA A 12 33.65 -16.30 -6.80
C ALA A 12 34.26 -16.26 -8.21
N ALA A 13 34.61 -17.43 -8.75
CA ALA A 13 35.01 -17.56 -10.15
C ALA A 13 33.76 -17.72 -11.03
N LEU A 14 33.44 -16.70 -11.83
CA LEU A 14 32.47 -16.85 -12.93
C LEU A 14 33.18 -17.50 -14.13
N ALA A 15 32.88 -18.77 -14.38
CA ALA A 15 33.20 -19.42 -15.64
C ALA A 15 32.09 -19.11 -16.66
N LEU A 16 32.33 -18.16 -17.57
CA LEU A 16 31.49 -17.92 -18.74
C LEU A 16 31.86 -18.94 -19.82
N THR A 17 31.08 -20.00 -19.95
CA THR A 17 31.13 -20.87 -21.13
C THR A 17 30.14 -20.34 -22.16
N MET A 18 30.66 -19.89 -23.31
CA MET A 18 29.86 -19.58 -24.49
C MET A 18 29.61 -20.86 -25.29
N GLY A 19 28.35 -21.18 -25.57
CA GLY A 19 27.97 -22.19 -26.53
C GLY A 19 26.47 -22.51 -26.53
N GLY A 20 25.82 -22.33 -27.68
CA GLY A 20 24.57 -23.02 -28.02
C GLY A 20 23.27 -22.22 -27.88
N LEU A 21 22.65 -21.94 -29.02
CA LEU A 21 21.30 -21.36 -29.17
C LEU A 21 20.21 -22.35 -28.72
N VAL A 22 19.52 -22.05 -27.62
CA VAL A 22 18.15 -22.53 -27.30
C VAL A 22 17.51 -21.53 -26.35
N PRO A 23 16.23 -21.11 -26.53
CA PRO A 23 15.54 -20.28 -25.55
C PRO A 23 15.11 -21.19 -24.39
N ALA A 24 16.02 -21.46 -23.47
CA ALA A 24 15.64 -22.00 -22.17
C ALA A 24 14.88 -20.90 -21.43
N GLN A 25 13.59 -21.12 -21.18
CA GLN A 25 12.82 -20.34 -20.22
C GLN A 25 13.60 -20.37 -18.91
N ALA A 26 14.28 -19.28 -18.58
CA ALA A 26 14.90 -19.07 -17.29
C ALA A 26 13.76 -18.93 -16.27
N GLN A 27 13.21 -20.05 -15.81
CA GLN A 27 12.54 -20.08 -14.53
C GLN A 27 13.61 -19.70 -13.52
N VAL A 28 13.56 -18.47 -13.04
CA VAL A 28 14.30 -18.04 -11.86
C VAL A 28 13.73 -18.85 -10.71
N GLN A 29 14.23 -20.06 -10.55
CA GLN A 29 13.91 -20.91 -9.43
C GLN A 29 14.63 -20.26 -8.25
N LEU A 30 13.85 -19.56 -7.42
CA LEU A 30 14.31 -18.99 -6.16
C LEU A 30 15.16 -20.04 -5.44
N PRO A 31 16.37 -19.71 -4.97
CA PRO A 31 17.19 -20.67 -4.25
C PRO A 31 16.39 -21.21 -3.06
N PRO A 32 16.52 -22.51 -2.70
CA PRO A 32 15.73 -23.13 -1.62
C PRO A 32 15.81 -22.33 -0.30
N GLN A 33 16.92 -21.63 -0.10
CA GLN A 33 17.16 -20.71 1.01
C GLN A 33 16.12 -19.56 1.12
N ALA A 34 15.57 -19.07 0.01
CA ALA A 34 14.54 -18.04 0.02
C ALA A 34 13.16 -18.59 0.43
N GLN A 35 12.87 -19.86 0.13
CA GLN A 35 11.65 -20.55 0.58
C GLN A 35 11.72 -20.91 2.06
N GLU A 36 12.92 -21.26 2.57
CA GLU A 36 13.14 -21.50 3.99
C GLU A 36 13.03 -20.21 4.81
N LEU A 37 13.56 -19.08 4.32
CA LEU A 37 13.37 -17.78 4.98
C LEU A 37 11.90 -17.35 5.04
N SER A 38 11.13 -17.66 3.99
CA SER A 38 9.69 -17.38 3.93
C SER A 38 8.88 -18.19 4.95
N SER A 39 9.38 -19.36 5.35
CA SER A 39 8.72 -20.25 6.33
C SER A 39 9.11 -19.96 7.77
N GLN A 40 10.12 -19.10 7.98
CA GLN A 40 10.67 -18.74 9.29
C GLN A 40 10.27 -17.33 9.75
N LEU A 41 9.56 -16.58 8.91
CA LEU A 41 9.05 -15.27 9.31
C LEU A 41 7.81 -15.47 10.20
N PRO A 42 7.84 -15.02 11.47
CA PRO A 42 6.66 -15.07 12.32
C PRO A 42 5.52 -14.29 11.64
N ALA A 43 4.28 -14.77 11.80
CA ALA A 43 3.09 -14.04 11.37
C ALA A 43 3.10 -12.64 12.01
N GLY A 44 3.49 -11.62 11.23
CA GLY A 44 3.82 -10.29 11.74
C GLY A 44 5.15 -9.71 11.24
N SER A 45 5.89 -10.40 10.38
CA SER A 45 7.08 -9.82 9.73
C SER A 45 6.74 -8.57 8.95
N SER A 46 7.33 -7.45 9.34
CA SER A 46 7.27 -6.17 8.63
C SER A 46 7.50 -6.38 7.13
N GLN A 47 6.47 -6.15 6.32
CA GLN A 47 6.63 -6.17 4.87
C GLN A 47 7.72 -5.17 4.47
N ILE A 48 8.65 -5.61 3.63
CA ILE A 48 9.73 -4.75 3.15
C ILE A 48 9.15 -3.83 2.08
N GLU A 49 9.21 -2.52 2.32
CA GLU A 49 8.84 -1.51 1.33
C GLU A 49 10.05 -1.22 0.43
N LEU A 50 9.86 -1.39 -0.89
CA LEU A 50 10.91 -1.11 -1.86
C LEU A 50 10.87 0.38 -2.28
N PRO A 51 11.97 0.94 -2.80
CA PRO A 51 11.92 2.21 -3.51
C PRO A 51 10.96 2.14 -4.70
N ALA A 52 10.29 3.24 -5.03
CA ALA A 52 9.33 3.31 -6.15
C ALA A 52 9.93 2.76 -7.47
N GLN A 53 11.19 3.09 -7.75
CA GLN A 53 11.90 2.65 -8.96
C GLN A 53 12.03 1.11 -9.05
N ALA A 54 12.11 0.43 -7.91
CA ALA A 54 12.22 -1.03 -7.89
C ALA A 54 10.88 -1.70 -8.25
N TYR A 55 9.75 -1.10 -7.87
CA TYR A 55 8.43 -1.58 -8.30
C TYR A 55 8.23 -1.39 -9.81
N ASP A 56 8.67 -0.25 -10.37
CA ASP A 56 8.58 0.02 -11.81
C ASP A 56 9.42 -0.96 -12.61
N LEU A 57 10.64 -1.26 -12.15
CA LEU A 57 11.50 -2.28 -12.76
C LEU A 57 10.88 -3.67 -12.66
N ALA A 58 10.31 -4.04 -11.51
CA ALA A 58 9.64 -5.32 -11.36
C ALA A 58 8.47 -5.47 -12.34
N LYS A 59 7.67 -4.41 -12.54
CA LYS A 59 6.62 -4.38 -13.58
C LYS A 59 7.20 -4.49 -14.99
N GLN A 60 8.22 -3.69 -15.31
CA GLN A 60 8.85 -3.66 -16.63
C GLN A 60 9.44 -5.02 -17.05
N PHE A 61 10.05 -5.73 -16.10
CA PHE A 61 10.66 -7.04 -16.33
C PHE A 61 9.75 -8.22 -15.97
N ASN A 62 8.47 -7.97 -15.65
CA ASN A 62 7.48 -8.98 -15.28
C ASN A 62 7.95 -9.91 -14.15
N ILE A 63 8.66 -9.34 -13.16
CA ILE A 63 9.15 -10.04 -11.97
C ILE A 63 8.01 -10.10 -10.95
N GLN A 64 7.62 -11.31 -10.54
CA GLN A 64 6.69 -11.48 -9.43
C GLN A 64 7.41 -11.20 -8.11
N LEU A 65 6.94 -10.18 -7.39
CA LEU A 65 7.49 -9.83 -6.09
C LEU A 65 7.05 -10.86 -5.03
N PRO A 66 7.98 -11.33 -4.17
CA PRO A 66 7.64 -12.23 -3.08
C PRO A 66 6.62 -11.60 -2.10
N PRO A 67 5.82 -12.41 -1.38
CA PRO A 67 4.75 -11.92 -0.51
C PRO A 67 5.24 -11.14 0.72
N PHE A 68 6.52 -11.24 1.08
CA PHE A 68 7.14 -10.44 2.14
C PHE A 68 7.49 -9.01 1.70
N ILE A 69 7.36 -8.68 0.41
CA ILE A 69 7.49 -7.32 -0.11
C ILE A 69 6.11 -6.65 -0.06
N LYS A 70 6.03 -5.43 0.46
CA LYS A 70 4.79 -4.64 0.45
C LYS A 70 4.35 -4.44 -0.99
N GLN A 71 3.13 -4.82 -1.32
CA GLN A 71 2.64 -4.60 -2.68
C GLN A 71 2.39 -3.11 -2.91
N PRO A 72 2.74 -2.58 -4.10
CA PRO A 72 2.45 -1.19 -4.41
C PRO A 72 0.92 -1.00 -4.43
N ALA A 73 0.46 0.14 -3.92
CA ALA A 73 -0.94 0.47 -4.00
C ALA A 73 -1.40 0.48 -5.48
N PRO A 74 -2.61 -0.01 -5.77
CA PRO A 74 -3.18 0.06 -7.11
C PRO A 74 -3.40 1.52 -7.50
N GLU A 75 -3.34 1.83 -8.79
CA GLU A 75 -3.50 3.21 -9.28
C GLU A 75 -4.84 3.84 -8.87
N VAL A 76 -5.89 3.02 -8.78
CA VAL A 76 -7.22 3.43 -8.30
C VAL A 76 -7.19 4.04 -6.88
N ALA A 77 -6.27 3.60 -6.00
CA ALA A 77 -6.14 4.15 -4.65
C ALA A 77 -5.67 5.62 -4.71
N HIS A 78 -4.69 5.93 -5.55
CA HIS A 78 -4.21 7.29 -5.74
C HIS A 78 -5.28 8.19 -6.37
N GLN A 79 -6.02 7.66 -7.35
CA GLN A 79 -7.09 8.40 -8.01
C GLN A 79 -8.27 8.68 -7.07
N LEU A 80 -8.57 7.77 -6.13
CA LEU A 80 -9.62 7.95 -5.14
C LEU A 80 -9.38 9.16 -4.23
N VAL A 81 -8.14 9.41 -3.78
CA VAL A 81 -7.82 10.60 -2.98
C VAL A 81 -8.17 11.87 -3.75
N GLY A 82 -7.72 11.97 -5.00
CA GLY A 82 -7.97 13.14 -5.84
C GLY A 82 -9.46 13.37 -6.10
N ALA A 83 -10.19 12.31 -6.47
CA ALA A 83 -11.63 12.40 -6.76
C ALA A 83 -12.45 12.74 -5.51
N THR A 84 -12.11 12.16 -4.36
CA THR A 84 -12.80 12.45 -3.09
C THR A 84 -12.53 13.89 -2.65
N ASN A 85 -11.27 14.35 -2.72
CA ASN A 85 -10.94 15.75 -2.45
C ASN A 85 -11.72 16.72 -3.34
N ALA A 86 -11.80 16.45 -4.65
CA ALA A 86 -12.58 17.28 -5.58
C ALA A 86 -14.06 17.31 -5.22
N HIS A 87 -14.64 16.17 -4.85
CA HIS A 87 -16.03 16.06 -4.43
C HIS A 87 -16.33 16.85 -3.15
N LEU A 88 -15.48 16.73 -2.12
CA LEU A 88 -15.64 17.44 -0.85
C LEU A 88 -15.43 18.95 -1.00
N ARG A 89 -14.51 19.39 -1.87
CA ARG A 89 -14.39 20.82 -2.22
C ARG A 89 -15.63 21.34 -2.94
N LYS A 90 -16.22 20.55 -3.84
CA LYS A 90 -17.49 20.90 -4.52
C LYS A 90 -18.63 21.06 -3.51
N GLN A 91 -18.61 20.30 -2.41
CA GLN A 91 -19.55 20.42 -1.28
C GLN A 91 -19.30 21.66 -0.38
N GLY A 92 -18.20 22.39 -0.58
CA GLY A 92 -17.85 23.59 0.18
C GLY A 92 -16.88 23.37 1.34
N HIS A 93 -16.27 22.18 1.46
CA HIS A 93 -15.24 21.91 2.46
C HIS A 93 -13.86 22.44 2.06
N VAL A 94 -12.99 22.65 3.05
CA VAL A 94 -11.64 23.20 2.87
C VAL A 94 -10.61 22.13 3.22
N GLU A 95 -9.71 21.82 2.30
CA GLU A 95 -8.65 20.84 2.57
C GLU A 95 -7.70 21.39 3.64
N ASP A 96 -7.32 20.53 4.58
CA ASP A 96 -6.40 20.84 5.67
C ASP A 96 -5.32 19.75 5.79
N GLY A 97 -4.07 20.19 5.93
CA GLY A 97 -2.91 19.29 6.01
C GLY A 97 -2.86 18.44 7.28
N ASN A 98 -3.34 18.98 8.41
CA ASN A 98 -3.41 18.23 9.67
C ASN A 98 -4.53 17.20 9.60
N ALA A 99 -5.70 17.57 9.07
CA ALA A 99 -6.79 16.63 8.83
C ALA A 99 -6.34 15.49 7.89
N ARG A 100 -5.52 15.79 6.88
CA ARG A 100 -4.95 14.78 5.98
C ARG A 100 -3.99 13.84 6.70
N ASN A 101 -3.14 14.35 7.60
CA ASN A 101 -2.24 13.51 8.39
C ASN A 101 -3.02 12.53 9.29
N ILE A 102 -4.10 13.01 9.92
CA ILE A 102 -5.00 12.17 10.73
C ILE A 102 -5.70 11.13 9.84
N ALA A 103 -6.19 11.53 8.67
CA ALA A 103 -6.78 10.60 7.70
C ALA A 103 -5.75 9.53 7.28
N GLN A 104 -4.49 9.90 7.05
CA GLN A 104 -3.44 8.94 6.71
C GLN A 104 -3.23 7.93 7.84
N GLU A 105 -3.14 8.41 9.08
CA GLU A 105 -3.05 7.55 10.26
C GLU A 105 -4.22 6.55 10.33
N TRP A 106 -5.45 7.03 10.11
CA TRP A 106 -6.65 6.20 10.10
C TRP A 106 -6.65 5.17 8.96
N ALA A 107 -6.19 5.55 7.76
CA ALA A 107 -6.06 4.63 6.64
C ALA A 107 -5.04 3.52 6.93
N ASP A 108 -3.91 3.88 7.56
CA ASP A 108 -2.86 2.94 7.96
C ASP A 108 -3.32 2.02 9.10
N GLN A 109 -4.12 2.53 10.05
CA GLN A 109 -4.80 1.71 11.05
C GLN A 109 -5.71 0.65 10.39
N GLY A 110 -6.41 1.04 9.31
CA GLY A 110 -7.23 0.15 8.49
C GLY A 110 -6.38 -0.96 7.84
N ALA A 111 -5.32 -0.58 7.13
CA ALA A 111 -4.41 -1.53 6.47
C ALA A 111 -3.68 -2.46 7.45
N ALA A 112 -3.41 -1.99 8.66
CA ALA A 112 -2.84 -2.80 9.74
C ALA A 112 -3.85 -3.75 10.41
N GLY A 113 -5.14 -3.70 10.03
CA GLY A 113 -6.19 -4.55 10.60
C GLY A 113 -6.59 -4.18 12.03
N THR A 114 -6.33 -2.94 12.47
CA THR A 114 -6.59 -2.49 13.85
C THR A 114 -7.97 -1.87 14.04
N LEU A 115 -8.66 -1.55 12.94
CA LEU A 115 -10.01 -0.98 12.94
C LEU A 115 -11.09 -2.06 12.95
N THR A 116 -12.22 -1.74 13.58
CA THR A 116 -13.43 -2.56 13.49
C THR A 116 -14.33 -1.98 12.41
N PHE A 117 -14.78 -2.84 11.49
CA PHE A 117 -15.65 -2.44 10.39
C PHE A 117 -17.07 -2.99 10.59
N HIS A 118 -18.05 -2.13 10.42
CA HIS A 118 -19.46 -2.48 10.30
C HIS A 118 -19.83 -2.44 8.81
N GLY A 119 -19.81 -3.61 8.17
CA GLY A 119 -19.85 -3.70 6.71
C GLY A 119 -18.51 -3.25 6.10
N ASN A 120 -18.54 -2.21 5.26
CA ASN A 120 -17.37 -1.67 4.59
C ASN A 120 -16.88 -0.34 5.20
N ALA A 121 -17.51 0.15 6.27
CA ALA A 121 -17.11 1.38 6.95
C ALA A 121 -16.72 1.10 8.40
N GLY A 122 -15.73 1.84 8.90
CA GLY A 122 -15.30 1.84 10.29
C GLY A 122 -14.84 3.23 10.70
N ASP A 123 -14.65 3.43 11.99
CA ASP A 123 -14.12 4.67 12.53
C ASP A 123 -12.62 4.55 12.77
N GLY A 124 -11.89 5.68 12.73
CA GLY A 124 -10.54 5.70 13.27
C GLY A 124 -10.53 5.54 14.79
N ARG A 125 -9.34 5.33 15.37
CA ARG A 125 -9.18 5.12 16.81
C ARG A 125 -8.62 6.32 17.57
N THR A 126 -8.16 7.33 16.86
CA THR A 126 -7.46 8.51 17.38
C THR A 126 -8.15 9.79 16.94
N HIS A 127 -7.90 10.92 17.62
CA HIS A 127 -8.45 12.23 17.27
C HIS A 127 -10.00 12.35 17.28
N LEU A 128 -10.70 11.44 17.96
CA LEU A 128 -12.17 11.37 18.00
C LEU A 128 -12.83 12.55 18.74
N ASN A 129 -12.06 13.33 19.50
CA ASN A 129 -12.52 14.55 20.18
C ASN A 129 -12.30 15.82 19.35
N GLU A 130 -11.43 15.77 18.33
CA GLU A 130 -11.08 16.92 17.49
C GLU A 130 -11.94 16.98 16.23
N GLY A 131 -12.48 15.83 15.81
CA GLY A 131 -13.24 15.71 14.58
C GLY A 131 -13.97 14.38 14.47
N SER A 132 -14.46 14.12 13.26
CA SER A 132 -15.23 12.92 12.91
C SER A 132 -14.95 12.54 11.46
N GLY A 133 -15.26 11.30 11.09
CA GLY A 133 -14.94 10.81 9.77
C GLY A 133 -15.21 9.33 9.65
N ASN A 134 -14.83 8.74 8.51
CA ASN A 134 -14.98 7.32 8.26
C ASN A 134 -13.75 6.76 7.55
N VAL A 135 -13.47 5.48 7.79
CA VAL A 135 -12.54 4.67 7.03
C VAL A 135 -13.33 3.62 6.27
N TYR A 136 -13.23 3.63 4.94
CA TYR A 136 -13.87 2.66 4.08
C TYR A 136 -12.88 1.58 3.68
N ARG A 137 -13.22 0.31 3.89
CA ARG A 137 -12.49 -0.84 3.36
C ARG A 137 -13.13 -1.26 2.04
N LEU A 138 -12.39 -1.11 0.95
CA LEU A 138 -12.86 -1.38 -0.41
C LEU A 138 -11.98 -2.45 -1.05
N SER A 139 -12.58 -3.45 -1.68
CA SER A 139 -11.89 -4.25 -2.68
C SER A 139 -11.45 -3.38 -3.87
N ILE A 140 -10.54 -3.88 -4.70
CA ILE A 140 -10.09 -3.18 -5.91
C ILE A 140 -11.27 -2.80 -6.83
N GLN A 141 -12.25 -3.69 -6.96
CA GLN A 141 -13.43 -3.43 -7.79
C GLN A 141 -14.33 -2.35 -7.17
N GLU A 142 -14.59 -2.42 -5.85
CA GLU A 142 -15.39 -1.39 -5.16
C GLU A 142 -14.69 -0.02 -5.17
N ALA A 143 -13.35 0.00 -5.10
CA ALA A 143 -12.55 1.20 -5.26
C ALA A 143 -12.75 1.82 -6.65
N GLN A 144 -12.77 1.00 -7.70
CA GLN A 144 -13.03 1.44 -9.08
C GLN A 144 -14.46 1.95 -9.25
N ASP A 145 -15.44 1.26 -8.68
CA ASP A 145 -16.84 1.66 -8.75
C ASP A 145 -17.10 2.99 -8.03
N ARG A 146 -16.48 3.17 -6.85
CA ARG A 146 -16.51 4.45 -6.12
C ARG A 146 -15.86 5.57 -6.92
N LEU A 147 -14.69 5.32 -7.52
CA LEU A 147 -14.01 6.30 -8.37
C LEU A 147 -14.88 6.70 -9.57
N ASN A 148 -15.48 5.72 -10.24
CA ASN A 148 -16.39 5.97 -11.36
C ASN A 148 -17.59 6.81 -10.92
N TRP A 149 -18.16 6.54 -9.73
CA TRP A 149 -19.24 7.34 -9.17
C TRP A 149 -18.81 8.79 -8.87
N LEU A 150 -17.65 8.99 -8.25
CA LEU A 150 -17.11 10.33 -7.93
C LEU A 150 -16.81 11.15 -9.18
N ASN A 151 -16.38 10.49 -10.26
CA ASN A 151 -16.08 11.13 -11.55
C ASN A 151 -17.34 11.47 -12.36
N ARG A 152 -18.52 10.95 -11.99
CA ARG A 152 -19.77 11.45 -12.55
C ARG A 152 -19.98 12.85 -12.00
N ASP A 153 -20.44 13.77 -12.85
CA ASP A 153 -20.80 15.12 -12.41
C ASP A 153 -22.09 15.09 -11.58
N VAL A 154 -21.99 14.55 -10.37
CA VAL A 154 -23.10 14.43 -9.44
C VAL A 154 -23.37 15.80 -8.81
N PRO A 155 -24.64 16.24 -8.79
CA PRO A 155 -25.02 17.40 -8.01
C PRO A 155 -24.66 17.15 -6.55
N VAL A 156 -24.04 18.13 -5.93
CA VAL A 156 -23.72 18.09 -4.51
C VAL A 156 -24.57 19.12 -3.79
N THR A 157 -25.10 18.74 -2.63
CA THR A 157 -25.73 19.69 -1.72
C THR A 157 -24.62 20.32 -0.87
N PRO A 158 -24.41 21.64 -0.93
CA PRO A 158 -23.43 22.29 -0.08
C PRO A 158 -23.75 22.10 1.40
N GLY A 159 -22.76 21.70 2.18
CA GLY A 159 -22.88 21.53 3.63
C GLY A 159 -22.25 22.71 4.40
N PRO A 160 -22.35 22.72 5.74
CA PRO A 160 -21.50 23.58 6.55
C PRO A 160 -20.04 23.27 6.24
N SER A 161 -19.26 24.32 5.92
CA SER A 161 -17.86 24.17 5.57
C SER A 161 -17.08 23.59 6.76
N LYS A 162 -16.26 22.59 6.49
CA LYS A 162 -15.39 21.93 7.46
C LYS A 162 -14.01 21.79 6.89
N HIS A 163 -13.01 21.84 7.76
CA HIS A 163 -11.65 21.49 7.41
C HIS A 163 -11.52 19.98 7.33
N PHE A 164 -11.06 19.45 6.21
CA PHE A 164 -11.07 18.02 5.93
C PHE A 164 -9.74 17.51 5.37
N GLY A 165 -9.55 16.20 5.49
CA GLY A 165 -8.43 15.48 4.89
C GLY A 165 -8.86 14.12 4.38
N VAL A 166 -8.27 13.69 3.28
CA VAL A 166 -8.49 12.37 2.69
C VAL A 166 -7.15 11.69 2.45
N ALA A 167 -7.09 10.41 2.78
CA ALA A 167 -5.91 9.58 2.55
C ALA A 167 -6.30 8.15 2.21
N THR A 168 -5.34 7.40 1.68
CA THR A 168 -5.52 5.97 1.39
C THR A 168 -4.35 5.14 1.87
N SER A 169 -4.63 3.89 2.22
CA SER A 169 -3.62 2.86 2.48
C SER A 169 -4.03 1.53 1.83
N PHE A 170 -3.09 0.61 1.66
CA PHE A 170 -3.31 -0.65 0.95
C PHE A 170 -2.59 -1.79 1.67
N ASP A 171 -3.32 -2.88 1.95
CA ASP A 171 -2.80 -4.06 2.66
C ASP A 171 -2.32 -5.19 1.72
N GLY A 172 -2.39 -4.98 0.39
CA GLY A 172 -2.17 -6.03 -0.61
C GLY A 172 -3.45 -6.63 -1.19
N THR A 173 -4.61 -6.38 -0.58
CA THR A 173 -5.91 -6.90 -1.00
C THR A 173 -6.98 -5.81 -1.09
N ASN A 174 -7.07 -4.96 -0.06
CA ASN A 174 -8.08 -3.93 0.09
C ASN A 174 -7.45 -2.53 0.13
N VAL A 175 -8.14 -1.58 -0.48
CA VAL A 175 -7.85 -0.15 -0.38
C VAL A 175 -8.67 0.41 0.80
N TYR A 176 -7.98 1.04 1.74
CA TYR A 176 -8.58 1.74 2.86
C TYR A 176 -8.61 3.22 2.54
N VAL A 177 -9.80 3.81 2.42
CA VAL A 177 -9.98 5.25 2.16
C VAL A 177 -10.45 5.89 3.45
N ALA A 178 -9.66 6.80 4.01
CA ALA A 178 -10.04 7.55 5.21
C ALA A 178 -10.42 8.98 4.84
N GLU A 179 -11.53 9.45 5.39
CA GLU A 179 -12.01 10.82 5.33
C GLU A 179 -12.11 11.33 6.76
N TYR A 180 -11.46 12.46 7.07
CA TYR A 180 -11.49 13.08 8.38
C TYR A 180 -11.92 14.54 8.28
N PHE A 181 -12.76 15.00 9.20
CA PHE A 181 -13.28 16.35 9.27
C PHE A 181 -13.14 16.90 10.69
N PHE A 182 -12.52 18.07 10.85
CA PHE A 182 -12.54 18.77 12.13
C PHE A 182 -13.97 19.22 12.50
N ASN A 183 -14.20 19.38 13.80
CA ASN A 183 -15.45 19.88 14.34
C ASN A 183 -15.73 21.35 13.99
#